data_AF-A0A5D3APX7-F1
#
_entry.id   AF-A0A5D3APX7-F1
#
_cell.length_a   1.000
_cell.length_b   1.000
_cell.length_c   1.000
_cell.angle_alpha   90.00
_cell.angle_beta   90.00
_cell.angle_gamma   90.00
#
_symmetry.space_group_name_H-M   'P 1'
#
loop_
_entity.id
_entity.type
_entity.pdbx_description
1 polymer ?
#
loop_
_entity_poly.entity_id
_entity_poly.type
_entity_poly.pdbx_seq_one_letter_code
_entity_poly.pdbx_strand_id
1 'polypeptide(L)'
;MSQNLSRFPPNSRLGNTDNTYVGHMCYGPMHLDLSESKASVADWVGTGRSILPGDYVSIVTFKDGTSTLMCKGCGVSAVGAAVGDLEPEKGDRIAGDVTREEMETAGIHEDYRNTFREATSLTSGAVAPNGELYRSITETPVFEVDRDSFTDKASFVSGYKKYDARKEMAEAMAAQYVRNTSKHDA
;
A
#
# COMPACT_ATOMS: atom_id res chain seq x y z
N MET A 1 -14.53 4.60 -19.81
CA MET A 1 -14.08 3.23 -19.47
C MET A 1 -14.92 2.76 -18.29
N SER A 2 -15.38 1.51 -18.28
CA SER A 2 -16.09 0.94 -17.12
C SER A 2 -15.12 0.87 -15.93
N GLN A 3 -15.55 1.31 -14.74
CA GLN A 3 -14.76 1.17 -13.53
C GLN A 3 -14.73 -0.32 -13.14
N ASN A 4 -13.54 -0.90 -13.00
CA ASN A 4 -13.42 -2.27 -12.51
C ASN A 4 -13.64 -2.30 -10.99
N LEU A 5 -14.86 -2.63 -10.58
CA LEU A 5 -15.29 -2.78 -9.18
C LEU A 5 -15.33 -4.24 -8.73
N SER A 6 -14.75 -5.18 -9.48
CA SER A 6 -14.79 -6.61 -9.10
C SER A 6 -13.76 -6.98 -8.03
N ARG A 7 -12.83 -6.08 -7.69
CA ARG A 7 -11.71 -6.33 -6.78
C ARG A 7 -11.82 -5.47 -5.54
N PHE A 8 -11.58 -6.08 -4.38
CA PHE A 8 -11.47 -5.36 -3.10
C PHE A 8 -10.07 -5.52 -2.49
N PRO A 9 -9.44 -4.44 -2.00
CA PRO A 9 -9.94 -3.06 -2.04
C PRO A 9 -10.03 -2.53 -3.49
N PRO A 10 -10.91 -1.55 -3.74
CA PRO A 10 -10.98 -0.90 -5.04
C PRO A 10 -9.64 -0.22 -5.39
N ASN A 11 -9.44 0.08 -6.67
CA ASN A 11 -8.29 0.89 -7.07
C ASN A 11 -8.31 2.23 -6.32
N SER A 12 -7.16 2.66 -5.79
CA SER A 12 -7.02 3.92 -5.06
C SER A 12 -7.53 5.17 -5.77
N ARG A 13 -7.67 5.15 -7.11
CA ARG A 13 -8.24 6.28 -7.88
C ARG A 13 -9.76 6.36 -7.84
N LEU A 14 -10.42 5.32 -7.34
CA LEU A 14 -11.85 5.32 -7.10
C LEU A 14 -12.05 6.00 -5.75
N GLY A 15 -12.92 7.01 -5.65
CA GLY A 15 -13.11 7.83 -4.46
C GLY A 15 -14.23 8.83 -4.62
N ASN A 16 -14.54 9.58 -3.57
CA ASN A 16 -15.61 10.57 -3.59
C ASN A 16 -15.25 11.72 -4.54
N THR A 17 -15.98 11.87 -5.64
CA THR A 17 -15.74 12.86 -6.71
C THR A 17 -16.26 14.25 -6.39
N ASP A 18 -16.91 14.42 -5.23
CA ASP A 18 -17.67 15.62 -4.88
C ASP A 18 -16.80 16.76 -4.30
N ASN A 19 -15.51 16.53 -4.11
CA ASN A 19 -14.55 17.53 -3.69
C ASN A 19 -13.48 17.75 -4.76
N THR A 20 -12.90 18.95 -4.77
CA THR A 20 -11.92 19.46 -5.74
C THR A 20 -10.60 18.67 -5.79
N TYR A 21 -10.52 17.49 -5.18
CA TYR A 21 -9.34 16.65 -5.07
C TYR A 21 -9.49 15.39 -5.92
N VAL A 22 -8.86 15.40 -7.10
CA VAL A 22 -8.76 14.24 -8.01
C VAL A 22 -7.59 13.34 -7.58
N GLY A 23 -7.59 12.89 -6.32
CA GLY A 23 -6.47 12.16 -5.73
C GLY A 23 -6.76 10.72 -5.34
N HIS A 24 -5.75 10.11 -4.72
CA HIS A 24 -5.79 8.70 -4.31
C HIS A 24 -6.44 8.51 -2.93
N MET A 25 -7.10 7.37 -2.76
CA MET A 25 -7.74 6.92 -1.52
C MET A 25 -7.05 5.65 -1.01
N CYS A 26 -6.78 5.59 0.29
CA CYS A 26 -6.27 4.42 0.97
C CYS A 26 -7.43 3.61 1.55
N TYR A 27 -7.69 2.46 0.96
CA TYR A 27 -8.71 1.49 1.40
C TYR A 27 -8.11 0.41 2.32
N GLY A 28 -7.17 0.80 3.19
CA GLY A 28 -6.64 -0.08 4.23
C GLY A 28 -7.70 -0.26 5.34
N PRO A 29 -7.86 -1.45 5.95
CA PRO A 29 -8.92 -1.73 6.93
C PRO A 29 -8.96 -0.74 8.08
N MET A 30 -7.80 -0.24 8.54
CA MET A 30 -7.69 0.78 9.59
C MET A 30 -8.25 2.17 9.22
N HIS A 31 -8.65 2.37 7.97
CA HIS A 31 -9.28 3.61 7.49
C HIS A 31 -10.75 3.42 7.13
N LEU A 32 -11.25 2.20 7.22
CA LEU A 32 -12.61 1.84 6.87
C LEU A 32 -13.46 1.78 8.15
N ASP A 33 -14.73 2.14 8.03
CA ASP A 33 -15.71 1.89 9.10
C ASP A 33 -16.19 0.44 9.05
N LEU A 34 -15.52 -0.43 9.80
CA LEU A 34 -15.80 -1.87 9.81
C LEU A 34 -17.09 -2.25 10.59
N SER A 35 -17.82 -1.27 11.14
CA SER A 35 -19.14 -1.54 11.72
C SER A 35 -20.20 -1.81 10.64
N GLU A 36 -19.94 -1.35 9.41
CA GLU A 36 -20.77 -1.59 8.24
C GLU A 36 -20.32 -2.84 7.47
N SER A 37 -21.28 -3.59 6.94
CA SER A 37 -20.98 -4.78 6.14
C SER A 37 -20.72 -4.45 4.68
N LYS A 38 -19.80 -5.17 4.05
CA LYS A 38 -19.59 -5.11 2.60
C LYS A 38 -20.70 -5.86 1.86
N ALA A 39 -21.69 -5.11 1.41
CA ALA A 39 -22.64 -5.60 0.42
C ALA A 39 -22.02 -5.64 -1.00
N SER A 40 -21.17 -4.67 -1.33
CA SER A 40 -20.44 -4.60 -2.61
C SER A 40 -19.15 -3.77 -2.50
N VAL A 41 -18.28 -3.83 -3.51
CA VAL A 41 -17.09 -2.95 -3.59
C VAL A 41 -17.49 -1.48 -3.72
N ALA A 42 -18.60 -1.20 -4.41
CA ALA A 42 -19.08 0.16 -4.65
C ALA A 42 -19.41 0.89 -3.34
N ASP A 43 -19.93 0.16 -2.34
CA ASP A 43 -20.34 0.74 -1.05
C ASP A 43 -19.16 1.28 -0.23
N TRP A 44 -17.94 0.81 -0.51
CA TRP A 44 -16.73 1.32 0.13
C TRP A 44 -16.03 2.40 -0.68
N VAL A 45 -16.43 2.65 -1.93
CA VAL A 45 -15.82 3.72 -2.72
C VAL A 45 -16.14 5.06 -2.05
N GLY A 46 -15.09 5.80 -1.68
CA GLY A 46 -15.22 7.08 -0.99
C GLY A 46 -15.19 7.01 0.54
N THR A 47 -15.17 5.82 1.15
CA THR A 47 -15.02 5.66 2.61
C THR A 47 -13.57 5.51 3.05
N GLY A 48 -12.65 5.27 2.10
CA GLY A 48 -11.21 5.24 2.38
C GLY A 48 -10.66 6.59 2.84
N ARG A 49 -9.44 6.58 3.37
CA ARG A 49 -8.75 7.82 3.74
C ARG A 49 -8.15 8.49 2.50
N SER A 50 -8.39 9.79 2.30
CA SER A 50 -7.66 10.56 1.28
C SER A 50 -6.16 10.57 1.53
N ILE A 51 -5.40 10.29 0.49
CA ILE A 51 -3.94 10.35 0.49
C ILE A 51 -3.56 11.69 -0.09
N LEU A 52 -2.96 12.55 0.73
CA LEU A 52 -2.69 13.95 0.41
C LEU A 52 -1.27 14.13 -0.14
N PRO A 53 -0.98 15.24 -0.85
CA PRO A 53 0.39 15.58 -1.23
C PRO A 53 1.35 15.54 -0.04
N GLY A 54 2.50 14.91 -0.24
CA GLY A 54 3.51 14.69 0.80
C GLY A 54 3.30 13.42 1.64
N ASP A 55 2.15 12.74 1.55
CA ASP A 55 1.96 11.47 2.23
C ASP A 55 2.92 10.41 1.68
N TYR A 56 3.56 9.66 2.59
CA TYR A 56 4.35 8.47 2.24
C TYR A 56 3.43 7.30 1.91
N VAL A 57 3.67 6.70 0.75
CA VAL A 57 2.80 5.69 0.18
C VAL A 57 3.56 4.44 -0.20
N SER A 58 2.81 3.34 -0.26
CA SER A 58 3.21 2.10 -0.89
C SER A 58 2.40 1.93 -2.18
N ILE A 59 3.12 1.77 -3.28
CA ILE A 59 2.56 1.31 -4.55
C ILE A 59 2.64 -0.21 -4.52
N VAL A 60 1.49 -0.87 -4.51
CA VAL A 60 1.38 -2.32 -4.57
C VAL A 60 1.11 -2.70 -6.03
N THR A 61 2.01 -3.47 -6.63
CA THR A 61 1.85 -4.01 -7.97
C THR A 61 1.39 -5.45 -7.89
N PHE A 62 0.46 -5.84 -8.77
CA PHE A 62 -0.14 -7.15 -8.80
C PHE A 62 0.28 -7.96 -10.04
N LYS A 63 0.06 -9.29 -10.01
CA LYS A 63 0.42 -10.21 -11.11
C LYS A 63 -0.20 -9.84 -12.46
N ASP A 64 -1.39 -9.23 -12.45
CA ASP A 64 -2.08 -8.75 -13.66
C ASP A 64 -1.49 -7.45 -14.24
N GLY A 65 -0.41 -6.92 -13.63
CA GLY A 65 0.25 -5.68 -14.01
C GLY A 65 -0.46 -4.42 -13.51
N THR A 66 -1.61 -4.55 -12.84
CA THR A 66 -2.28 -3.40 -12.22
C THR A 66 -1.58 -3.00 -10.93
N SER A 67 -1.83 -1.77 -10.48
CA SER A 67 -1.31 -1.28 -9.21
C SER A 67 -2.36 -0.49 -8.45
N THR A 68 -2.25 -0.52 -7.13
CA THR A 68 -3.00 0.36 -6.24
C THR A 68 -2.05 1.09 -5.30
N LEU A 69 -2.47 2.26 -4.83
CA LEU A 69 -1.69 3.11 -3.96
C LEU A 69 -2.33 3.09 -2.57
N MET A 70 -1.53 2.86 -1.54
CA MET A 70 -1.95 2.85 -0.14
C MET A 70 -1.02 3.72 0.69
N CYS A 71 -1.47 4.19 1.86
CA CYS A 71 -0.56 4.68 2.88
C CYS A 71 0.52 3.61 3.15
N LYS A 72 1.77 4.03 3.39
CA LYS A 72 2.93 3.12 3.50
C LYS A 72 2.66 1.94 4.45
N GLY A 73 2.16 2.22 5.64
CA GLY A 73 1.84 1.18 6.63
C GLY A 73 0.75 0.20 6.17
N CYS A 74 -0.28 0.69 5.46
CA CYS A 74 -1.37 -0.14 4.96
C CYS A 74 -0.90 -1.10 3.87
N GLY A 75 -0.09 -0.63 2.90
CA GLY A 75 0.42 -1.48 1.83
C GLY A 75 1.30 -2.62 2.36
N VAL A 76 2.23 -2.31 3.27
CA VAL A 76 3.10 -3.32 3.91
C VAL A 76 2.28 -4.32 4.72
N SER A 77 1.33 -3.83 5.53
CA SER A 77 0.50 -4.70 6.36
C SER A 77 -0.40 -5.61 5.53
N ALA A 78 -0.97 -5.07 4.44
CA ALA A 78 -1.84 -5.80 3.53
C ALA A 78 -1.13 -6.97 2.85
N VAL A 79 0.04 -6.70 2.25
CA VAL A 79 0.83 -7.73 1.59
C VAL A 79 1.36 -8.71 2.63
N GLY A 80 1.90 -8.24 3.76
CA GLY A 80 2.43 -9.10 4.81
C GLY A 80 1.39 -10.04 5.42
N ALA A 81 0.13 -9.61 5.56
CA ALA A 81 -0.97 -10.47 6.03
C ALA A 81 -1.45 -11.49 4.97
N ALA A 82 -1.12 -11.26 3.70
CA ALA A 82 -1.46 -12.12 2.57
C ALA A 82 -0.30 -13.01 2.11
N VAL A 83 0.84 -12.93 2.78
CA VAL A 83 2.01 -13.77 2.54
C VAL A 83 1.92 -15.05 3.38
N GLY A 84 2.40 -16.15 2.82
CA GLY A 84 2.24 -17.48 3.39
C GLY A 84 0.86 -18.10 3.17
N ASP A 85 0.78 -19.40 3.42
CA ASP A 85 -0.46 -20.16 3.28
C ASP A 85 -1.32 -20.11 4.54
N LEU A 86 -0.69 -19.91 5.70
CA LEU A 86 -1.37 -19.86 6.98
C LEU A 86 -2.33 -18.66 7.03
N GLU A 87 -3.55 -18.96 7.47
CA GLU A 87 -4.56 -17.96 7.74
C GLU A 87 -4.27 -17.31 9.10
N PRO A 88 -4.28 -15.96 9.21
CA PRO A 88 -4.17 -15.29 10.50
C PRO A 88 -5.29 -15.73 11.44
N GLU A 89 -4.98 -15.86 12.74
CA GLU A 89 -6.00 -16.14 13.74
C GLU A 89 -6.97 -14.96 13.88
N LYS A 90 -8.17 -15.20 14.39
CA LYS A 90 -9.21 -14.16 14.54
C LYS A 90 -8.72 -12.91 15.28
N GLY A 91 -7.97 -13.11 16.36
CA GLY A 91 -7.41 -12.01 17.15
C GLY A 91 -6.16 -11.36 16.55
N ASP A 92 -5.61 -11.88 15.46
CA ASP A 92 -4.40 -11.33 14.87
C ASP A 92 -4.67 -9.99 14.20
N ARG A 93 -3.76 -9.04 14.44
CA ARG A 93 -3.80 -7.72 13.80
C ARG A 93 -3.41 -7.81 12.33
N ILE A 94 -4.29 -7.38 11.45
CA ILE A 94 -4.06 -7.31 10.01
C ILE A 94 -3.40 -5.99 9.64
N ALA A 95 -4.01 -4.85 9.98
CA ALA A 95 -3.51 -3.50 9.67
C ALA A 95 -3.78 -2.53 10.84
N GLY A 96 -2.73 -1.92 11.37
CA GLY A 96 -2.85 -1.10 12.58
C GLY A 96 -3.34 -1.94 13.76
N ASP A 97 -4.43 -1.49 14.40
CA ASP A 97 -5.11 -2.23 15.48
C ASP A 97 -6.27 -3.11 14.98
N VAL A 98 -6.61 -3.06 13.67
CA VAL A 98 -7.68 -3.88 13.10
C VAL A 98 -7.28 -5.35 13.06
N THR A 99 -8.13 -6.18 13.63
CA THR A 99 -8.02 -7.63 13.70
C THR A 99 -8.64 -8.32 12.48
N ARG A 100 -8.29 -9.59 12.29
CA ARG A 100 -8.89 -10.45 11.27
C ARG A 100 -10.40 -10.63 11.51
N GLU A 101 -10.82 -10.78 12.76
CA GLU A 101 -12.24 -10.92 13.13
C GLU A 101 -13.07 -9.70 12.73
N GLU A 102 -12.59 -8.48 13.00
CA GLU A 102 -13.31 -7.25 12.59
C GLU A 102 -13.50 -7.19 11.07
N MET A 103 -12.50 -7.61 10.31
CA MET A 103 -12.59 -7.69 8.84
C MET A 103 -13.54 -8.78 8.35
N GLU A 104 -13.67 -9.90 9.08
CA GLU A 104 -14.67 -10.93 8.79
C GLU A 104 -16.08 -10.45 9.08
N THR A 105 -16.30 -9.76 10.20
CA THR A 105 -17.60 -9.18 10.56
C THR A 105 -18.06 -8.19 9.49
N ALA A 106 -17.15 -7.37 8.98
CA ALA A 106 -17.42 -6.48 7.85
C ALA A 106 -17.53 -7.20 6.49
N GLY A 107 -17.26 -8.52 6.42
CA GLY A 107 -17.32 -9.31 5.19
C GLY A 107 -16.24 -8.98 4.16
N ILE A 108 -15.11 -8.40 4.58
CA ILE A 108 -14.05 -7.94 3.66
C ILE A 108 -12.80 -8.82 3.66
N HIS A 109 -12.60 -9.63 4.70
CA HIS A 109 -11.33 -10.31 4.97
C HIS A 109 -10.84 -11.18 3.81
N GLU A 110 -11.69 -12.08 3.33
CA GLU A 110 -11.33 -13.04 2.27
C GLU A 110 -10.94 -12.33 0.97
N ASP A 111 -11.79 -11.41 0.48
CA ASP A 111 -11.52 -10.67 -0.75
C ASP A 111 -10.28 -9.77 -0.63
N TYR A 112 -10.10 -9.13 0.52
CA TYR A 112 -8.93 -8.30 0.80
C TYR A 112 -7.66 -9.16 0.73
N ARG A 113 -7.64 -10.29 1.43
CA ARG A 113 -6.49 -11.20 1.45
C ARG A 113 -6.20 -11.77 0.06
N ASN A 114 -7.22 -12.23 -0.66
CA ASN A 114 -7.08 -12.77 -2.01
C ASN A 114 -6.50 -11.74 -2.98
N THR A 115 -6.92 -10.48 -2.87
CA THR A 115 -6.33 -9.38 -3.66
C THR A 115 -4.84 -9.22 -3.38
N PHE A 116 -4.40 -9.19 -2.12
CA PHE A 116 -2.99 -8.96 -1.80
C PHE A 116 -2.12 -10.22 -1.92
N ARG A 117 -2.72 -11.41 -2.02
CA ARG A 117 -2.03 -12.63 -2.46
C ARG A 117 -1.49 -12.53 -3.88
N GLU A 118 -2.10 -11.69 -4.71
CA GLU A 118 -1.64 -11.42 -6.06
C GLU A 118 -0.59 -10.31 -6.13
N ALA A 119 -0.16 -9.74 -5.00
CA ALA A 119 0.91 -8.73 -4.99
C ALA A 119 2.26 -9.37 -5.36
N THR A 120 2.96 -8.73 -6.29
CA THR A 120 4.29 -9.11 -6.78
C THR A 120 5.36 -8.18 -6.28
N SER A 121 5.05 -6.90 -6.06
CA SER A 121 6.04 -5.95 -5.55
C SER A 121 5.43 -4.80 -4.77
N LEU A 122 6.28 -4.20 -3.93
CA LEU A 122 6.04 -2.95 -3.23
C LEU A 122 7.09 -1.92 -3.66
N THR A 123 6.63 -0.71 -3.92
CA THR A 123 7.52 0.45 -4.11
C THR A 123 7.10 1.57 -3.16
N SER A 124 8.05 2.06 -2.36
CA SER A 124 7.83 3.24 -1.52
C SER A 124 7.86 4.51 -2.37
N GLY A 125 6.89 5.40 -2.19
CA GLY A 125 6.84 6.69 -2.90
C GLY A 125 6.19 7.78 -2.05
N ALA A 126 5.95 8.93 -2.67
CA ALA A 126 5.15 10.01 -2.11
C ALA A 126 4.15 10.53 -3.14
N VAL A 127 3.09 11.20 -2.71
CA VAL A 127 2.17 11.91 -3.62
C VAL A 127 2.70 13.33 -3.87
N ALA A 128 2.83 13.70 -5.13
CA ALA A 128 3.23 15.03 -5.57
C ALA A 128 2.08 16.05 -5.38
N PRO A 129 2.36 17.37 -5.38
CA PRO A 129 1.33 18.40 -5.24
C PRO A 129 0.20 18.34 -6.27
N ASN A 130 0.46 17.79 -7.47
CA ASN A 130 -0.54 17.59 -8.52
C ASN A 130 -1.36 16.29 -8.36
N GLY A 131 -1.19 15.56 -7.26
CA GLY A 131 -1.87 14.29 -6.99
C GLY A 131 -1.23 13.08 -7.68
N GLU A 132 -0.21 13.28 -8.52
CA GLU A 132 0.51 12.17 -9.15
C GLU A 132 1.53 11.54 -8.19
N LEU A 133 1.95 10.33 -8.51
CA LEU A 133 3.01 9.66 -7.77
C LEU A 133 4.36 10.34 -8.03
N TYR A 134 4.93 10.93 -6.98
CA TYR A 134 6.34 11.29 -6.96
C TYR A 134 7.15 10.00 -6.83
N ARG A 135 7.48 9.39 -7.97
CA ARG A 135 8.56 8.40 -8.04
C ARG A 135 9.86 9.17 -7.84
N SER A 136 10.50 9.04 -6.68
CA SER A 136 11.84 9.61 -6.53
C SER A 136 12.74 8.99 -7.60
N ILE A 137 13.26 9.87 -8.46
CA ILE A 137 14.42 9.76 -9.36
C ILE A 137 14.85 8.30 -9.61
N THR A 138 14.27 7.69 -10.65
CA THR A 138 14.81 6.62 -11.52
C THR A 138 15.46 5.35 -10.93
N GLU A 139 15.65 5.20 -9.63
CA GLU A 139 16.35 4.05 -9.02
C GLU A 139 15.79 3.64 -7.66
N THR A 140 14.55 4.03 -7.30
CA THR A 140 13.93 3.47 -6.09
C THR A 140 13.93 1.96 -6.24
N PRO A 141 14.70 1.22 -5.41
CA PRO A 141 14.75 -0.23 -5.54
C PRO A 141 13.33 -0.75 -5.37
N VAL A 142 12.96 -1.78 -6.12
CA VAL A 142 11.66 -2.42 -5.96
C VAL A 142 11.79 -3.50 -4.89
N PHE A 143 10.85 -3.55 -3.96
CA PHE A 143 10.77 -4.67 -3.02
C PHE A 143 9.91 -5.77 -3.64
N GLU A 144 10.56 -6.78 -4.18
CA GLU A 144 9.89 -7.95 -4.73
C GLU A 144 9.29 -8.81 -3.61
N VAL A 145 8.05 -9.26 -3.81
CA VAL A 145 7.35 -10.16 -2.90
C VAL A 145 7.70 -11.60 -3.32
N ASP A 146 8.84 -12.07 -2.85
CA ASP A 146 9.24 -13.47 -3.03
C ASP A 146 8.49 -14.36 -2.03
N ARG A 147 7.51 -15.10 -2.55
CA ARG A 147 6.66 -15.99 -1.75
C ARG A 147 7.36 -17.30 -1.35
N ASP A 148 8.47 -17.64 -1.99
CA ASP A 148 9.29 -18.79 -1.58
C ASP A 148 10.15 -18.41 -0.36
N SER A 149 10.58 -17.14 -0.29
CA SER A 149 11.39 -16.62 0.83
C SER A 149 10.56 -16.11 2.01
N PHE A 150 9.35 -15.58 1.77
CA PHE A 150 8.48 -15.06 2.82
C PHE A 150 7.35 -16.04 3.08
N THR A 151 7.51 -16.84 4.14
CA THR A 151 6.53 -17.87 4.54
C THR A 151 5.49 -17.35 5.52
N ASP A 152 5.70 -16.17 6.08
CA ASP A 152 4.86 -15.57 7.12
C ASP A 152 4.99 -14.03 7.14
N LYS A 153 4.07 -13.37 7.85
CA LYS A 153 4.05 -11.91 7.99
C LYS A 153 5.33 -11.34 8.60
N ALA A 154 5.95 -12.04 9.55
CA ALA A 154 7.12 -11.53 10.26
C ALA A 154 8.38 -11.55 9.38
N SER A 155 8.60 -12.62 8.62
CA SER A 155 9.69 -12.72 7.64
C SER A 155 9.53 -11.66 6.55
N PHE A 156 8.31 -11.45 6.05
CA PHE A 156 8.00 -10.37 5.11
C PHE A 156 8.33 -8.97 5.66
N VAL A 157 7.80 -8.63 6.85
CA VAL A 157 8.00 -7.32 7.47
C VAL A 157 9.48 -7.08 7.77
N SER A 158 10.22 -8.11 8.19
CA SER A 158 11.67 -8.03 8.39
C SER A 158 12.42 -7.75 7.09
N GLY A 159 12.06 -8.43 6.00
CA GLY A 159 12.59 -8.17 4.67
C GLY A 159 12.33 -6.74 4.21
N TYR A 160 11.08 -6.26 4.36
CA TYR A 160 10.69 -4.92 3.97
C TYR A 160 11.44 -3.84 4.77
N LYS A 161 11.60 -4.00 6.09
CA LYS A 161 12.38 -3.07 6.92
C LYS A 161 13.84 -2.96 6.46
N LYS A 162 14.48 -4.08 6.10
CA LYS A 162 15.85 -4.07 5.56
C LYS A 162 15.92 -3.33 4.22
N TYR A 163 14.93 -3.54 3.37
CA TYR A 163 14.81 -2.83 2.10
C TYR A 163 14.65 -1.31 2.31
N ASP A 164 13.75 -0.91 3.22
CA ASP A 164 13.45 0.50 3.50
C ASP A 164 14.68 1.23 4.07
N ALA A 165 15.41 0.59 5.00
CA ALA A 165 16.65 1.14 5.54
C ALA A 165 17.75 1.32 4.48
N ARG A 166 17.88 0.36 3.54
CA ARG A 166 18.85 0.49 2.42
C ARG A 166 18.48 1.64 1.49
N LYS A 167 17.19 1.83 1.23
CA LYS A 167 16.68 2.93 0.41
C LYS A 167 17.04 4.28 1.06
N GLU A 168 16.73 4.46 2.34
CA GLU A 168 17.02 5.70 3.06
C GLU A 168 18.53 6.02 3.05
N MET A 169 19.38 5.02 3.24
CA MET A 169 20.84 5.19 3.15
C MET A 169 21.28 5.63 1.75
N ALA A 170 20.74 5.02 0.69
CA ALA A 170 21.06 5.39 -0.69
C ALA A 170 20.62 6.83 -1.02
N GLU A 171 19.41 7.21 -0.61
CA GLU A 171 18.89 8.57 -0.80
C GLU A 171 19.74 9.61 -0.04
N ALA A 172 20.15 9.30 1.19
CA ALA A 172 21.04 10.16 1.98
C ALA A 172 22.42 10.33 1.32
N MET A 173 23.01 9.23 0.82
CA MET A 173 24.29 9.26 0.10
C MET A 173 24.20 10.09 -1.19
N ALA A 174 23.14 9.92 -1.98
CA ALA A 174 22.91 10.70 -3.19
C ALA A 174 22.77 12.20 -2.89
N ALA A 175 21.99 12.56 -1.86
CA ALA A 175 21.83 13.95 -1.44
C ALA A 175 23.14 14.56 -0.90
N GLN A 176 24.01 13.76 -0.30
CA GLN A 176 25.34 14.21 0.13
C GLN A 176 26.28 14.41 -1.06
N TYR A 177 26.27 13.50 -2.04
CA TYR A 177 27.07 13.62 -3.25
C TYR A 177 26.75 14.93 -4.01
N VAL A 178 25.46 15.19 -4.27
CA VAL A 178 25.00 16.42 -4.95
C VAL A 178 25.41 17.69 -4.19
N ARG A 179 25.33 17.68 -2.85
CA ARG A 179 25.77 18.82 -2.02
C ARG A 179 27.28 19.05 -2.07
N ASN A 180 28.07 17.99 -2.22
CA ASN A 180 29.52 18.11 -2.27
C ASN A 180 29.99 18.57 -3.66
N THR A 181 29.36 18.10 -4.73
CA THR A 181 29.71 18.52 -6.10
C THR A 181 29.27 19.95 -6.40
N SER A 182 28.08 20.37 -5.96
CA SER A 182 27.60 21.75 -6.13
C SER A 182 28.43 22.80 -5.36
N LYS A 183 29.23 22.39 -4.37
CA LYS A 183 30.18 23.27 -3.67
C LYS A 183 31.53 23.44 -4.40
N HIS A 184 31.83 22.59 -5.38
CA HIS A 184 33.07 22.65 -6.15
C HIS A 184 32.91 23.39 -7.49
N ASP A 185 31.67 23.69 -7.89
CA ASP A 185 31.34 24.42 -9.12
C ASP A 185 30.94 25.90 -8.86
N ALA A 186 31.13 26.41 -7.63
CA ALA A 186 30.86 27.79 -7.21
C ALA A 186 32.14 28.47 -6.69
#